data_AF-A0A925BZH8-F1
#
_entry.id   AF-A0A925BZH8-F1
#
_cell.length_a   1.000
_cell.length_b   1.000
_cell.length_c   1.000
_cell.angle_alpha   90.00
_cell.angle_beta   90.00
_cell.angle_gamma   90.00
#
_symmetry.space_group_name_H-M   'P 1'
#
loop_
_entity.id
_entity.type
_entity.pdbx_description
1 polymer ?
#
loop_
_entity_poly.entity_id
_entity_poly.type
_entity_poly.pdbx_seq_one_letter_code
_entity_poly.pdbx_strand_id
1 'polypeptide(L)'
;MNKIFFPVITLYVIQLITALICGPYSCKWGNASYFGFGLFGLIGIVIYMLLQRNWDLIKRLGYAALFSFFSLLVWVTGFLLGDFSILCRLF
;
A
#
# COMPACT_ATOMS: atom_id res chain seq x y z
N MET A 1 12.89 17.50 4.43
CA MET A 1 12.15 16.30 4.91
C MET A 1 10.69 16.27 4.45
N ASN A 2 9.94 17.38 4.47
CA ASN A 2 8.49 17.36 4.21
C ASN A 2 8.02 16.86 2.83
N LYS A 3 8.84 17.00 1.78
CA LYS A 3 8.43 16.63 0.41
C LYS A 3 8.30 15.13 0.16
N ILE A 4 8.86 14.29 1.03
CA ILE A 4 8.93 12.83 0.85
C ILE A 4 7.73 12.14 1.48
N PHE A 5 7.19 12.72 2.55
CA PHE A 5 5.98 12.22 3.19
C PHE A 5 4.76 12.41 2.28
N PHE A 6 4.73 13.46 1.46
CA PHE A 6 3.60 13.74 0.58
C PHE A 6 3.27 12.59 -0.40
N PRO A 7 4.21 12.08 -1.24
CA PRO A 7 3.91 10.97 -2.14
C PRO A 7 3.60 9.66 -1.39
N VAL A 8 4.27 9.42 -0.26
CA VAL A 8 4.04 8.23 0.55
C VAL A 8 2.64 8.24 1.16
N ILE A 9 2.21 9.36 1.73
CA ILE A 9 0.85 9.54 2.27
C ILE A 9 -0.19 9.38 1.16
N THR A 10 0.04 9.98 -0.01
CA THR A 10 -0.87 9.82 -1.15
C THR A 10 -1.03 8.35 -1.55
N LEU A 11 0.06 7.57 -1.58
CA LEU A 11 -0.01 6.13 -1.86
C LEU A 11 -0.84 5.37 -0.82
N TYR A 12 -0.65 5.67 0.48
CA TYR A 12 -1.45 5.06 1.55
C TYR A 12 -2.94 5.40 1.45
N VAL A 13 -3.26 6.66 1.17
CA VAL A 13 -4.65 7.10 0.99
C VAL A 13 -5.29 6.40 -0.20
N ILE A 14 -4.56 6.29 -1.32
CA ILE A 14 -5.04 5.54 -2.50
C ILE A 14 -5.29 4.07 -2.15
N GLN A 15 -4.37 3.41 -1.43
CA GLN A 15 -4.55 2.03 -0.97
C GLN A 15 -5.78 1.86 -0.08
N LEU A 16 -6.03 2.79 0.86
CA LEU A 16 -7.22 2.75 1.70
C LEU A 16 -8.51 2.92 0.89
N ILE A 17 -8.53 3.88 -0.05
CA ILE A 17 -9.67 4.10 -0.93
C ILE A 17 -9.93 2.86 -1.79
N THR A 18 -8.88 2.24 -2.36
CA THR A 18 -9.05 1.02 -3.15
C THR A 18 -9.50 -0.16 -2.29
N ALA A 19 -9.05 -0.30 -1.04
CA ALA A 19 -9.57 -1.34 -0.14
C ALA A 19 -11.09 -1.17 0.10
N LEU A 20 -11.55 0.06 0.34
CA LEU A 20 -12.95 0.38 0.61
C LEU A 20 -13.86 0.29 -0.62
N ILE A 21 -13.35 0.61 -1.82
CA ILE A 21 -14.14 0.58 -3.06
C ILE A 21 -14.06 -0.80 -3.72
N CYS A 22 -12.87 -1.39 -3.86
CA CYS A 22 -12.69 -2.64 -4.58
C CYS A 22 -13.10 -3.87 -3.75
N GLY A 23 -12.89 -3.85 -2.43
CA GLY A 23 -13.27 -4.94 -1.53
C GLY A 23 -14.76 -5.33 -1.60
N PRO A 24 -15.71 -4.39 -1.45
CA PRO A 24 -17.13 -4.73 -1.41
C PRO A 24 -17.81 -4.90 -2.77
N TYR A 25 -17.23 -4.41 -3.89
CA TYR A 25 -17.94 -4.34 -5.17
C TYR A 25 -17.55 -5.41 -6.21
N SER A 26 -16.50 -6.21 -6.01
CA SER A 26 -16.16 -7.31 -6.95
C SER A 26 -15.21 -8.36 -6.36
N CYS A 27 -15.72 -9.54 -5.98
CA CYS A 27 -14.95 -10.58 -5.26
C CYS A 27 -13.73 -11.14 -6.00
N LYS A 28 -13.67 -11.07 -7.34
CA LYS A 28 -12.52 -11.55 -8.13
C LYS A 28 -11.68 -10.42 -8.71
N TRP A 29 -12.32 -9.45 -9.35
CA TRP A 29 -11.61 -8.35 -10.00
C TRP A 29 -11.14 -7.32 -8.98
N GLY A 30 -11.94 -7.02 -7.96
CA GLY A 30 -11.59 -6.09 -6.89
C GLY A 30 -10.38 -6.55 -6.07
N ASN A 31 -10.34 -7.83 -5.67
CA ASN A 31 -9.18 -8.40 -4.97
C ASN A 31 -7.93 -8.43 -5.86
N ALA A 32 -8.05 -8.77 -7.15
CA ALA A 32 -6.92 -8.76 -8.08
C ALA A 32 -6.37 -7.33 -8.31
N SER A 33 -7.25 -6.35 -8.49
CA SER A 33 -6.87 -4.94 -8.64
C SER A 33 -6.22 -4.40 -7.36
N TYR A 34 -6.81 -4.68 -6.19
CA TYR A 34 -6.24 -4.27 -4.90
C TYR A 34 -4.88 -4.91 -4.63
N PHE A 35 -4.72 -6.19 -4.97
CA PHE A 35 -3.44 -6.88 -4.90
C PHE A 35 -2.38 -6.20 -5.80
N GLY A 36 -2.74 -5.91 -7.05
CA GLY A 36 -1.87 -5.22 -8.00
C GLY A 36 -1.46 -3.83 -7.50
N PHE A 37 -2.40 -3.01 -7.05
CA PHE A 37 -2.12 -1.68 -6.50
C PHE A 37 -1.21 -1.74 -5.27
N GLY A 38 -1.42 -2.70 -4.39
CA GLY A 38 -0.55 -2.94 -3.24
C GLY A 38 0.88 -3.26 -3.64
N LEU A 39 1.06 -4.22 -4.55
CA LEU A 39 2.36 -4.65 -5.04
C LEU A 39 3.13 -3.52 -5.75
N PHE A 40 2.48 -2.82 -6.68
CA PHE A 40 3.10 -1.70 -7.38
C PHE A 40 3.41 -0.52 -6.45
N GLY A 41 2.56 -0.27 -5.45
CA GLY A 41 2.83 0.73 -4.42
C GLY A 41 4.07 0.40 -3.59
N LEU A 42 4.25 -0.88 -3.23
CA LEU A 42 5.42 -1.38 -2.50
C LEU A 42 6.71 -1.21 -3.29
N ILE A 43 6.69 -1.65 -4.56
CA ILE A 43 7.81 -1.49 -5.48
C ILE A 43 8.13 0.01 -5.67
N GLY A 44 7.10 0.83 -5.82
CA GLY A 44 7.24 2.29 -5.96
C GLY A 44 7.91 2.94 -4.75
N ILE A 45 7.54 2.56 -3.53
CA ILE A 45 8.15 3.06 -2.29
C ILE A 45 9.64 2.70 -2.24
N VAL A 46 9.99 1.45 -2.53
CA VAL A 46 11.39 0.98 -2.50
C VAL A 46 12.22 1.75 -3.53
N ILE A 47 11.74 1.81 -4.78
CA ILE A 47 12.43 2.53 -5.86
C ILE A 47 12.59 4.02 -5.51
N TYR A 48 11.52 4.67 -5.04
CA TYR A 48 11.54 6.09 -4.70
C TYR A 48 12.57 6.41 -3.61
N MET A 49 12.67 5.57 -2.58
CA MET A 49 13.65 5.76 -1.49
C MET A 49 15.09 5.50 -1.95
N LEU A 50 15.30 4.54 -2.85
CA LEU A 50 16.62 4.27 -3.44
C LEU A 50 17.10 5.41 -4.35
N LEU A 51 16.19 6.06 -5.07
CA LEU A 51 16.49 7.20 -5.95
C LEU A 51 16.89 8.49 -5.21
N GLN A 52 16.72 8.58 -3.88
CA GLN A 52 17.08 9.77 -3.10
C GLN A 52 18.60 9.97 -3.01
N ARG A 53 19.21 10.51 -4.06
CA ARG A 53 20.68 10.64 -4.22
C ARG A 53 21.38 11.41 -3.10
N ASN A 54 20.67 12.30 -2.43
CA ASN A 54 21.20 13.14 -1.34
C ASN A 54 21.21 12.45 0.03
N TRP A 55 20.76 11.20 0.13
CA TRP A 55 20.67 10.47 1.40
C TRP A 55 21.77 9.44 1.57
N ASP A 56 22.22 9.26 2.81
CA ASP A 56 23.10 8.16 3.20
C ASP A 56 22.42 6.80 2.91
N LEU A 57 23.20 5.79 2.54
CA LEU A 57 22.71 4.44 2.26
C LEU A 57 21.87 3.88 3.42
N ILE A 58 22.31 4.09 4.66
CA ILE A 58 21.60 3.66 5.87
C ILE A 58 20.23 4.32 5.97
N LYS A 59 20.13 5.62 5.68
CA LYS A 59 18.84 6.34 5.70
C LYS A 59 17.91 5.85 4.60
N ARG A 60 18.42 5.62 3.38
CA ARG A 60 17.61 5.10 2.27
C ARG A 60 17.02 3.74 2.61
N LEU A 61 17.85 2.83 3.11
CA LEU A 61 17.42 1.48 3.50
C LEU A 61 16.48 1.51 4.71
N GLY A 62 16.78 2.34 5.72
CA GLY A 62 15.94 2.49 6.91
C GLY A 62 14.53 2.97 6.56
N TYR A 63 14.42 4.03 5.75
CA TYR A 63 13.11 4.53 5.31
C TYR A 63 12.43 3.59 4.31
N ALA A 64 13.16 2.98 3.39
CA ALA A 64 12.60 1.98 2.48
C ALA A 64 11.99 0.80 3.26
N ALA A 65 12.70 0.28 4.26
CA ALA A 65 12.21 -0.80 5.12
C ALA A 65 11.00 -0.35 5.95
N LEU A 66 11.09 0.80 6.62
CA LEU A 66 10.02 1.34 7.46
C LEU A 66 8.73 1.55 6.65
N PHE A 67 8.80 2.26 5.52
CA PHE A 67 7.63 2.54 4.71
C PHE A 67 7.11 1.29 3.98
N SER A 68 7.97 0.35 3.59
CA SER A 68 7.50 -0.91 3.02
C SER A 68 6.79 -1.76 4.06
N PHE A 69 7.26 -1.77 5.31
CA PHE A 69 6.62 -2.48 6.42
C PHE A 69 5.24 -1.91 6.74
N PHE A 70 5.09 -0.59 6.83
CA PHE A 70 3.78 0.02 7.02
C PHE A 70 2.85 -0.22 5.82
N SER A 71 3.39 -0.21 4.59
CA SER A 71 2.63 -0.52 3.37
C SER A 71 2.11 -1.96 3.41
N LEU A 72 2.94 -2.92 3.82
CA LEU A 72 2.51 -4.30 4.05
C LEU A 72 1.39 -4.39 5.08
N LEU A 73 1.53 -3.71 6.23
CA LEU A 73 0.51 -3.74 7.27
C LEU A 73 -0.84 -3.19 6.78
N VAL A 74 -0.83 -2.03 6.13
CA VAL A 74 -2.05 -1.42 5.57
C VAL A 74 -2.64 -2.29 4.46
N TRP A 75 -1.79 -2.86 3.61
CA TRP A 75 -2.23 -3.71 2.52
C TRP A 75 -2.85 -5.03 3.01
N VAL A 76 -2.22 -5.71 3.97
CA VAL A 76 -2.74 -6.95 4.57
C VAL A 76 -4.02 -6.68 5.35
N THR A 77 -4.07 -5.61 6.16
CA THR A 77 -5.29 -5.26 6.91
C THR A 77 -6.44 -4.88 6.00
N GLY A 78 -6.19 -4.14 4.91
CA GLY A 78 -7.22 -3.85 3.91
C GLY A 78 -7.68 -5.11 3.17
N PHE A 79 -6.79 -6.07 2.92
CA PHE A 79 -7.15 -7.36 2.33
C PHE A 79 -8.06 -8.16 3.26
N LEU A 80 -7.71 -8.26 4.54
CA LEU A 80 -8.52 -8.93 5.56
C LEU A 80 -9.90 -8.27 5.69
N LEU A 81 -9.95 -6.94 5.79
CA LEU A 81 -11.22 -6.21 5.86
C LEU A 81 -12.09 -6.42 4.61
N GLY A 82 -11.47 -6.46 3.42
CA GLY A 82 -12.13 -6.79 2.17
C GLY A 82 -12.77 -8.18 2.21
N ASP A 83 -11.98 -9.21 2.53
CA ASP A 83 -12.44 -10.60 2.60
C ASP A 83 -13.48 -10.85 3.71
N PHE A 84 -13.34 -10.20 4.88
CA PHE A 84 -14.37 -10.28 5.93
C PHE A 84 -15.69 -9.63 5.50
N SER A 85 -15.65 -8.51 4.74
CA SER A 85 -16.87 -7.91 4.19
C SER A 85 -17.54 -8.81 3.13
N ILE A 86 -16.72 -9.55 2.36
CA ILE A 86 -17.19 -10.51 1.36
C ILE A 86 -17.85 -11.71 2.04
N LEU A 87 -17.26 -12.24 3.12
CA LEU A 87 -17.89 -13.28 3.94
C LEU A 87 -19.22 -12.81 4.54
N CYS A 88 -19.29 -11.57 5.02
CA CYS A 88 -20.54 -11.00 5.57
C CYS A 88 -21.65 -10.75 4.54
N ARG A 89 -21.37 -10.80 3.23
CA ARG A 89 -22.39 -10.68 2.16
C ARG A 89 -22.88 -12.02 1.61
N LEU A 90 -22.19 -13.11 1.93
CA LEU A 90 -22.56 -14.47 1.53
C LEU A 90 -23.42 -15.21 2.58
N PHE A 91 -23.50 -14.68 3.80
CA PHE A 91 -24.36 -15.18 4.88
C PHE A 91 -25.58 -14.28 5.08
#